data_AF-A0A6B1GQW7-F1
#
_entry.id   AF-A0A6B1GQW7-F1
#
_cell.length_a   1.000
_cell.length_b   1.000
_cell.length_c   1.000
_cell.angle_alpha   90.00
_cell.angle_beta   90.00
_cell.angle_gamma   90.00
#
_symmetry.space_group_name_H-M   'P 1'
#
loop_
_entity.id
_entity.type
_entity.pdbx_description
1 polymer ?
#
loop_
_entity_poly.entity_id
_entity_poly.type
_entity_poly.pdbx_seq_one_letter_code
_entity_poly.pdbx_strand_id
1 'polypeptide(L)'
;MVETVKSSGKSVGLFATCLVDFIRPEVGFASAKLIEDAGFELDVPRSQTCCGQPLYNNGDFEGTRKIARILIDAFAGYDYVVAPSGS
;
A
#
# COMPACT_ATOMS: atom_id res chain seq x y z
N MET A 1 -26.30 16.02 -3.00
CA MET A 1 -26.29 15.13 -4.17
C MET A 1 -25.03 14.29 -4.05
N VAL A 2 -25.15 13.00 -3.77
CA VAL A 2 -24.00 12.08 -3.83
C VAL A 2 -23.85 11.74 -5.31
N GLU A 3 -22.82 12.27 -5.96
CA GLU A 3 -22.48 11.87 -7.32
C GLU A 3 -22.09 10.39 -7.30
N THR A 4 -22.81 9.56 -8.05
CA THR A 4 -22.51 8.13 -8.15
C THR A 4 -21.24 7.98 -8.98
N VAL A 5 -20.11 7.71 -8.33
CA VAL A 5 -18.85 7.45 -9.04
C VAL A 5 -18.97 6.11 -9.77
N LYS A 6 -18.75 6.13 -11.08
CA LYS A 6 -18.79 4.95 -11.92
C LYS A 6 -17.53 4.12 -11.63
N SER A 7 -17.69 2.82 -11.29
CA SER A 7 -16.53 1.95 -11.04
C SER A 7 -15.59 1.96 -12.25
N SER A 8 -14.31 2.22 -11.99
CA SER A 8 -13.23 2.21 -12.97
C SER A 8 -12.89 0.79 -13.44
N GLY A 9 -13.28 -0.23 -12.67
CA GLY A 9 -12.83 -1.62 -12.85
C GLY A 9 -11.33 -1.81 -12.64
N LYS A 10 -10.63 -0.80 -12.11
CA LYS A 10 -9.18 -0.79 -11.87
C LYS A 10 -8.89 -1.14 -10.41
N SER A 11 -7.88 -1.96 -10.20
CA SER A 11 -7.51 -2.44 -8.86
C SER A 11 -6.42 -1.56 -8.22
N VAL A 12 -6.57 -1.31 -6.92
CA VAL A 12 -5.62 -0.53 -6.13
C VAL A 12 -5.15 -1.36 -4.95
N GLY A 13 -3.85 -1.61 -4.89
CA GLY A 13 -3.21 -2.20 -3.72
C GLY A 13 -2.80 -1.09 -2.74
N LEU A 14 -3.32 -1.12 -1.51
CA LEU A 14 -2.92 -0.19 -0.46
C LEU A 14 -1.74 -0.77 0.33
N PHE A 15 -0.58 -0.12 0.23
CA PHE A 15 0.58 -0.41 1.06
C PHE A 15 0.43 0.37 2.37
N ALA A 16 -0.01 -0.32 3.41
CA ALA A 16 -0.27 0.30 4.71
C ALA A 16 1.01 0.91 5.28
N THR A 17 2.18 0.31 5.10
CA THR A 17 3.44 0.70 5.77
C THR A 17 3.39 0.53 7.29
N CYS A 18 4.56 0.47 7.94
CA CYS A 18 4.62 0.36 9.40
C CYS A 18 4.12 1.62 10.12
N LEU A 19 4.32 2.80 9.51
CA LEU A 19 3.95 4.08 10.13
C LEU A 19 2.43 4.22 10.24
N VAL A 20 1.71 3.92 9.17
CA VAL A 20 0.24 4.02 9.17
C VAL A 20 -0.34 2.89 10.01
N ASP A 21 0.13 1.64 9.84
CA ASP A 21 -0.46 0.49 10.54
C ASP A 21 -0.33 0.61 12.08
N PHE A 22 0.84 1.03 12.58
CA PHE A 22 1.10 1.07 14.02
C PHE A 22 0.97 2.44 14.68
N ILE A 23 1.16 3.54 13.94
CA ILE A 23 1.26 4.88 14.55
C ILE A 23 0.06 5.76 14.18
N ARG A 24 -0.38 5.74 12.91
CA ARG A 24 -1.43 6.62 12.37
C ARG A 24 -2.48 5.86 11.54
N PRO A 25 -3.19 4.87 12.12
CA PRO A 25 -4.09 3.99 11.36
C PRO A 25 -5.25 4.73 10.69
N GLU A 26 -5.67 5.87 11.23
CA GLU A 26 -6.69 6.74 10.64
C GLU A 26 -6.33 7.22 9.23
N VAL A 27 -5.03 7.35 8.91
CA VAL A 27 -4.57 7.72 7.57
C VAL A 27 -4.83 6.57 6.58
N GLY A 28 -4.67 5.32 7.02
CA GLY A 28 -4.95 4.14 6.20
C GLY A 28 -6.44 4.02 5.89
N PHE A 29 -7.29 4.17 6.92
CA PHE A 29 -8.75 4.17 6.74
C PHE A 29 -9.23 5.33 5.87
N ALA A 30 -8.70 6.54 6.05
CA ALA A 30 -9.03 7.68 5.21
C ALA A 30 -8.61 7.46 3.75
N SER A 31 -7.43 6.87 3.53
CA SER A 31 -6.94 6.53 2.19
C SER A 31 -7.82 5.49 1.52
N ALA A 32 -8.17 4.42 2.25
CA ALA A 32 -9.09 3.38 1.78
C ALA A 32 -10.43 3.99 1.33
N LYS A 33 -11.03 4.83 2.20
CA LYS A 33 -12.28 5.52 1.89
C LYS A 33 -12.19 6.37 0.62
N LEU A 34 -11.12 7.15 0.45
CA LEU A 34 -10.95 7.99 -0.74
C LEU A 34 -10.80 7.16 -2.03
N ILE A 35 -10.12 6.02 -1.95
CA ILE A 35 -9.93 5.10 -3.09
C ILE A 35 -11.27 4.48 -3.49
N GLU A 36 -12.04 3.97 -2.52
CA GLU A 36 -13.37 3.40 -2.75
C GLU A 36 -14.36 4.45 -3.26
N ASP A 37 -14.39 5.64 -2.64
CA ASP A 37 -15.24 6.75 -3.07
C ASP A 37 -14.89 7.21 -4.50
N ALA A 38 -13.64 7.03 -4.93
CA ALA A 38 -13.19 7.29 -6.31
C ALA A 38 -13.51 6.16 -7.31
N GLY A 39 -14.19 5.09 -6.86
CA GLY A 39 -14.67 4.00 -7.73
C GLY A 39 -13.60 3.00 -8.14
N PHE A 40 -12.56 2.82 -7.33
CA PHE A 40 -11.54 1.77 -7.53
C PHE A 40 -11.83 0.54 -6.68
N GLU A 41 -11.39 -0.62 -7.16
CA GLU A 41 -11.43 -1.87 -6.40
C GLU A 41 -10.22 -1.93 -5.46
N LEU A 42 -10.44 -1.68 -4.17
CA LEU A 42 -9.39 -1.64 -3.16
C LEU A 42 -9.09 -3.03 -2.61
N ASP A 43 -7.79 -3.33 -2.47
CA ASP A 43 -7.31 -4.47 -1.69
C ASP A 43 -6.11 -4.08 -0.82
N VAL A 44 -5.97 -4.78 0.30
CA VAL A 44 -4.85 -4.64 1.25
C VAL A 44 -4.16 -6.00 1.33
N PRO A 45 -3.22 -6.31 0.42
CA PRO A 45 -2.67 -7.66 0.30
C PRO A 45 -2.00 -8.10 1.60
N ARG A 46 -2.45 -9.23 2.16
CA ARG A 46 -1.92 -9.81 3.41
C ARG A 46 -0.48 -10.31 3.29
N SER A 47 -0.01 -10.50 2.07
CA SER A 47 1.38 -10.86 1.73
C SER A 47 2.35 -9.67 1.81
N GLN A 48 1.86 -8.42 1.89
CA GLN A 48 2.72 -7.26 2.02
C GLN A 48 3.53 -7.33 3.32
N THR A 49 4.79 -6.92 3.26
CA THR A 49 5.70 -6.87 4.42
C THR A 49 6.15 -5.43 4.68
N CYS A 50 7.12 -5.23 5.60
CA CYS A 50 7.83 -3.96 5.75
C CYS A 50 8.46 -3.50 4.41
N CYS A 51 8.69 -2.19 4.23
CA CYS A 51 9.42 -1.62 3.09
C CYS A 51 10.92 -1.98 3.06
N GLY A 52 11.48 -2.49 4.17
CA GLY A 52 12.89 -2.86 4.27
C GLY A 52 13.85 -1.70 4.58
N GLN A 53 13.32 -0.49 4.82
CA GLN A 53 14.12 0.69 5.19
C GLN A 53 15.03 0.46 6.42
N PRO A 54 14.61 -0.24 7.50
CA PRO A 54 15.51 -0.50 8.63
C PRO A 54 16.75 -1.34 8.25
N LEU A 55 16.60 -2.35 7.39
CA LEU A 55 17.73 -3.16 6.92
C LEU A 55 18.66 -2.31 6.05
N TYR A 56 18.08 -1.49 5.17
CA TYR A 56 18.84 -0.62 4.28
C TYR A 56 19.69 0.38 5.07
N ASN A 57 19.09 1.03 6.07
CA ASN A 57 19.76 2.01 6.92
C ASN A 57 20.90 1.41 7.77
N ASN A 58 20.84 0.10 8.06
CA ASN A 58 21.90 -0.61 8.79
C ASN A 58 22.95 -1.25 7.85
N GLY A 59 22.85 -1.05 6.54
CA GLY A 59 23.79 -1.58 5.55
C GLY A 59 23.56 -3.04 5.15
N ASP A 60 22.46 -3.68 5.57
CA ASP A 60 22.09 -5.03 5.11
C ASP A 60 21.36 -4.97 3.77
N PHE A 61 22.11 -4.73 2.70
CA PHE A 61 21.55 -4.61 1.35
C PHE A 61 21.00 -5.93 0.81
N GLU A 62 21.56 -7.07 1.21
CA GLU A 62 21.05 -8.38 0.79
C GLU A 62 19.69 -8.67 1.41
N GLY A 63 19.53 -8.39 2.71
CA GLY A 63 18.25 -8.42 3.40
C GLY A 63 17.23 -7.47 2.78
N THR A 64 17.61 -6.22 2.51
CA THR A 64 16.75 -5.25 1.81
C THR A 64 16.27 -5.78 0.46
N ARG A 65 17.16 -6.33 -0.39
CA ARG A 65 16.78 -6.87 -1.70
C ARG A 65 15.78 -8.02 -1.57
N LYS A 66 15.87 -8.85 -0.54
CA LYS A 66 14.92 -9.96 -0.30
C LYS A 66 13.54 -9.42 0.05
N ILE A 67 13.46 -8.48 0.99
CA ILE A 67 12.19 -7.84 1.39
C ILE A 67 11.56 -7.09 0.21
N ALA A 68 12.36 -6.32 -0.53
CA ALA A 68 11.88 -5.55 -1.69
C ALA A 68 11.23 -6.46 -2.75
N ARG A 69 11.77 -7.66 -3.00
CA ARG A 69 11.17 -8.63 -3.92
C ARG A 69 9.80 -9.11 -3.45
N ILE A 70 9.66 -9.46 -2.16
CA ILE A 70 8.37 -9.87 -1.58
C ILE A 70 7.33 -8.76 -1.73
N LEU A 71 7.73 -7.51 -1.47
CA LEU A 71 6.85 -6.36 -1.61
C LEU A 71 6.44 -6.14 -3.09
N ILE A 72 7.39 -6.22 -4.02
CA ILE A 72 7.11 -6.12 -5.46
C ILE A 72 6.13 -7.21 -5.88
N ASP A 73 6.38 -8.46 -5.51
CA ASP A 73 5.53 -9.60 -5.86
C ASP A 73 4.11 -9.45 -5.27
N ALA A 74 4.00 -8.94 -4.04
CA ALA A 74 2.71 -8.68 -3.40
C ALA A 74 1.86 -7.64 -4.15
N PHE A 75 2.49 -6.71 -4.87
CA PHE A 75 1.81 -5.61 -5.56
C PHE A 75 1.82 -5.69 -7.09
N ALA A 76 2.54 -6.64 -7.69
CA ALA A 76 2.75 -6.73 -9.15
C ALA A 76 1.45 -6.89 -9.97
N GLY A 77 0.37 -7.37 -9.35
CA GLY A 77 -0.92 -7.61 -10.02
C GLY A 77 -1.92 -6.45 -9.99
N TYR A 78 -1.63 -5.35 -9.28
CA TYR A 78 -2.56 -4.21 -9.18
C TYR A 78 -2.30 -3.18 -10.29
N ASP A 79 -3.35 -2.49 -10.74
CA ASP A 79 -3.19 -1.37 -11.68
C ASP A 79 -2.46 -0.19 -11.01
N TYR A 80 -2.70 0.03 -9.72
CA TYR A 80 -2.06 1.08 -8.93
C TYR A 80 -1.65 0.61 -7.55
N VAL A 81 -0.60 1.21 -7.01
CA VAL A 81 -0.18 1.04 -5.62
C VAL A 81 -0.24 2.40 -4.93
N VAL A 82 -0.94 2.48 -3.80
CA VAL A 82 -1.01 3.68 -2.97
C VAL A 82 -0.28 3.42 -1.67
N ALA A 83 0.68 4.28 -1.34
CA ALA A 83 1.38 4.27 -0.06
C ALA A 83 1.14 5.63 0.61
N PRO A 84 0.30 5.72 1.66
CA PRO A 84 0.00 6.99 2.31
C PRO A 84 1.06 7.37 3.36
N SER A 85 2.32 7.16 2.99
CA SER A 85 3.54 7.48 3.73
C SER A 85 4.65 7.79 2.73
N GLY A 86 5.52 8.76 3.05
CA GLY A 86 6.68 9.08 2.22
C GLY A 86 7.84 8.08 2.33
N SER A 87 7.75 7.13 3.26
CA SER A 87 8.75 6.08 3.54
C SER A 87 8.10 4.75 3.92
#